data_AF-A0A7W1DXZ9-F1
#
_entry.id   AF-A0A7W1DXZ9-F1
#
_cell.length_a   1.000
_cell.length_b   1.000
_cell.length_c   1.000
_cell.angle_alpha   90.00
_cell.angle_beta   90.00
_cell.angle_gamma   90.00
#
_symmetry.space_group_name_H-M   'P 1'
#
loop_
_entity.id
_entity.type
_entity.pdbx_description
1 polymer ?
#
loop_
_entity_poly.entity_id
_entity_poly.type
_entity_poly.pdbx_seq_one_letter_code
_entity_poly.pdbx_strand_id
1 'polypeptide(L)'
;MLDAENLPIAFNDVDMCLRIGEKGYRIVFTPHAVLYHYESVTKTVIAAPSEIAHLQSRWRHVIAHDPYYNPNLTRAAEDCSLNME
;
A
#
# COMPACT_ATOMS: atom_id res chain seq x y z
N MET A 1 -0.04 14.39 2.48
CA MET A 1 0.70 14.61 3.74
C MET A 1 0.51 13.34 4.57
N LEU A 2 1.56 12.88 5.22
CA LEU A 2 1.60 11.60 5.95
C LEU A 2 0.64 11.60 7.15
N ASP A 3 0.06 10.44 7.45
CA ASP A 3 -0.80 10.19 8.62
C ASP A 3 -0.01 9.48 9.72
N ALA A 4 0.95 10.18 10.32
CA ALA A 4 1.86 9.61 11.30
C ALA A 4 1.17 9.19 12.61
N GLU A 5 -0.05 9.67 12.87
CA GLU A 5 -0.83 9.30 14.04
C GLU A 5 -1.42 7.90 13.91
N ASN A 6 -1.98 7.57 12.73
CA ASN A 6 -2.65 6.28 12.52
C ASN A 6 -1.77 5.24 11.82
N LEU A 7 -0.76 5.68 11.06
CA LEU A 7 0.18 4.84 10.31
C LEU A 7 1.64 5.25 10.62
N PRO A 8 2.10 5.10 11.88
CA PRO A 8 3.45 5.51 12.28
C PRO A 8 4.56 4.65 11.67
N ILE A 9 4.28 3.38 11.32
CA ILE A 9 5.29 2.42 10.89
C ILE A 9 4.91 1.75 9.57
N ALA A 10 3.75 1.10 9.51
CA ALA A 10 3.31 0.33 8.35
C ALA A 10 2.33 1.11 7.47
N PHE A 11 2.38 0.86 6.16
CA PHE A 11 1.46 1.39 5.15
C PHE A 11 1.42 2.92 5.00
N ASN A 12 2.34 3.65 5.63
CA ASN A 12 2.44 5.11 5.52
C ASN A 12 2.77 5.56 4.09
N ASP A 13 3.60 4.78 3.40
CA ASP A 13 3.95 4.89 1.99
C ASP A 13 2.73 4.66 1.08
N VAL A 14 1.96 3.60 1.33
CA VAL A 14 0.73 3.28 0.59
C VAL A 14 -0.31 4.40 0.76
N ASP A 15 -0.60 4.83 1.99
CA ASP A 15 -1.54 5.93 2.26
C ASP A 15 -1.08 7.24 1.60
N MET A 16 0.22 7.56 1.67
CA MET A 16 0.76 8.74 1.00
C MET A 16 0.55 8.68 -0.52
N CYS A 17 0.81 7.53 -1.14
CA CYS A 17 0.64 7.33 -2.57
C CYS A 17 -0.83 7.51 -3.00
N LEU A 18 -1.77 6.94 -2.24
CA LEU A 18 -3.19 7.07 -2.51
C LEU A 18 -3.70 8.51 -2.34
N ARG A 19 -3.25 9.25 -1.32
CA ARG A 19 -3.57 10.68 -1.15
C ARG A 19 -3.02 11.56 -2.27
N ILE A 20 -1.84 11.22 -2.81
CA ILE A 20 -1.27 11.92 -3.97
C ILE A 20 -2.16 11.67 -5.20
N GLY A 21 -2.62 10.44 -5.39
CA GLY A 21 -3.58 10.06 -6.43
C GLY A 21 -4.93 10.78 -6.32
N GLU A 22 -5.51 10.89 -5.12
CA GLU A 22 -6.76 11.64 -4.89
C GLU A 22 -6.65 13.12 -5.29
N LYS A 23 -5.45 13.70 -5.25
CA LYS A 23 -5.17 15.07 -5.69
C LYS A 23 -4.95 15.20 -7.19
N GLY A 24 -5.07 14.11 -7.96
CA GLY A 24 -4.87 14.09 -9.42
C GLY A 24 -3.41 14.04 -9.86
N TYR A 25 -2.47 13.81 -8.94
CA TYR A 25 -1.06 13.66 -9.29
C TYR A 25 -0.71 12.22 -9.66
N ARG A 26 0.38 12.05 -10.41
CA ARG A 26 0.93 10.75 -10.78
C ARG A 26 2.25 10.50 -10.05
N ILE A 27 2.44 9.27 -9.62
CA ILE A 27 3.69 8.79 -9.03
C ILE A 27 4.53 8.18 -10.16
N VAL A 28 5.75 8.68 -10.33
CA VAL A 28 6.64 8.28 -11.43
C VAL A 28 7.95 7.74 -10.84
N PHE A 29 8.31 6.53 -11.24
CA PHE A 29 9.60 5.92 -10.91
C PHE A 29 10.69 6.40 -11.88
N THR A 30 11.91 6.60 -11.38
CA THR A 30 13.10 6.85 -12.19
C THR A 30 14.23 5.90 -11.77
N PRO A 31 14.85 5.15 -12.71
CA PRO A 31 15.98 4.29 -12.39
C PRO A 31 17.29 5.08 -12.20
N HIS A 32 17.29 6.39 -12.47
CA HIS A 32 18.49 7.23 -12.38
C HIS A 32 18.82 7.69 -10.95
N ALA A 33 17.89 7.55 -10.01
CA ALA A 33 18.12 7.82 -8.60
C ALA A 33 18.24 6.49 -7.84
N VAL A 34 19.38 6.27 -7.18
CA VAL A 34 19.66 5.05 -6.42
C VAL A 34 19.94 5.42 -4.97
N LEU A 35 19.20 4.80 -4.05
CA LEU A 35 19.35 4.97 -2.61
C LEU A 35 19.49 3.60 -1.95
N TYR A 36 20.27 3.53 -0.88
CA TYR A 36 20.41 2.32 -0.07
C TYR A 36 19.43 2.37 1.10
N HIS A 37 18.61 1.34 1.22
CA HIS A 37 17.72 1.14 2.36
C HIS A 37 18.05 -0.19 3.04
N TYR A 38 18.39 -0.13 4.33
CA TYR A 38 18.56 -1.32 5.15
C TYR A 38 17.20 -1.77 5.68
N GLU A 39 16.43 -2.39 4.78
CA GLU A 39 15.04 -2.75 4.98
C GLU A 39 14.80 -3.50 6.30
N SER A 40 13.84 -3.02 7.09
CA SER A 40 13.37 -3.66 8.32
C SER A 40 14.43 -3.98 9.40
N VAL A 41 15.64 -3.40 9.33
CA VAL A 41 16.73 -3.72 10.28
C VAL A 41 16.37 -3.46 11.74
N THR A 42 15.59 -2.42 12.02
CA THR A 42 15.14 -2.06 13.38
C THR A 42 13.67 -2.40 13.63
N LYS A 43 13.00 -3.02 12.66
CA LYS A 43 11.56 -3.25 12.70
C LYS A 43 11.27 -4.52 13.50
N THR A 44 10.59 -4.38 14.64
CA THR A 44 10.23 -5.51 15.51
C THR A 44 8.85 -6.08 15.21
N VAL A 45 7.96 -5.29 14.58
CA VAL A 45 6.59 -5.67 14.22
C VAL A 45 6.34 -5.28 12.77
N ILE A 46 5.80 -6.20 11.97
CA ILE A 46 5.57 -5.98 10.53
C ILE A 46 4.46 -4.94 10.30
N ALA A 47 3.33 -5.07 10.99
CA ALA A 47 2.25 -4.10 11.02
C ALA A 47 1.42 -4.29 12.30
N ALA A 48 1.03 -3.20 12.96
CA ALA A 48 0.11 -3.29 14.08
C ALA A 48 -1.33 -3.57 13.58
N PRO A 49 -2.16 -4.35 14.29
CA PRO A 49 -3.56 -4.57 13.92
C PRO A 49 -4.37 -3.28 13.74
N SER A 50 -4.05 -2.23 14.51
CA SER A 50 -4.65 -0.91 14.38
C SER A 50 -4.32 -0.23 13.05
N GLU A 51 -3.08 -0.35 12.57
CA GLU A 51 -2.65 0.21 11.28
C GLU A 51 -3.36 -0.50 10.12
N ILE A 52 -3.49 -1.83 10.20
CA ILE A 52 -4.22 -2.63 9.20
C ILE A 52 -5.69 -2.19 9.15
N ALA A 53 -6.35 -2.12 10.32
CA ALA A 53 -7.75 -1.73 10.41
C ALA A 53 -7.98 -0.30 9.90
N HIS A 54 -7.07 0.63 10.20
CA HIS A 54 -7.15 2.01 9.71
C HIS A 54 -7.02 2.09 8.19
N LEU A 55 -6.01 1.42 7.61
CA LEU A 55 -5.81 1.39 6.17
C LEU A 55 -7.02 0.78 5.45
N GLN A 56 -7.52 -0.36 5.94
CA GLN A 56 -8.69 -1.03 5.38
C GLN A 56 -9.95 -0.16 5.45
N SER A 57 -10.17 0.54 6.57
CA SER A 57 -11.31 1.43 6.73
C SER A 57 -11.24 2.64 5.78
N ARG A 58 -10.08 3.33 5.77
CA ARG A 58 -9.86 4.54 4.99
C ARG A 58 -9.90 4.27 3.48
N TRP A 59 -9.23 3.22 3.03
CA TRP A 59 -9.05 2.92 1.61
C TRP A 59 -9.90 1.76 1.11
N ARG A 60 -10.97 1.40 1.84
CA ARG A 60 -11.88 0.30 1.50
C ARG A 60 -12.30 0.28 0.03
N HIS A 61 -12.52 1.46 -0.55
CA HIS A 61 -13.02 1.62 -1.91
C HIS A 61 -11.94 1.31 -2.96
N VAL A 62 -10.70 1.76 -2.74
CA VAL A 62 -9.54 1.42 -3.58
C VAL A 62 -9.20 -0.05 -3.42
N ILE A 63 -9.19 -0.56 -2.19
CA ILE A 63 -8.91 -1.97 -1.94
C ILE A 63 -9.98 -2.82 -2.65
N ALA A 64 -11.26 -2.50 -2.53
CA ALA A 64 -12.33 -3.24 -3.21
C ALA A 64 -12.18 -3.21 -4.74
N HIS A 65 -11.70 -2.09 -5.32
CA HIS A 65 -11.59 -1.88 -6.75
C HIS A 65 -10.26 -1.23 -7.12
N ASP A 66 -9.17 -1.98 -6.98
CA ASP A 66 -7.85 -1.48 -7.34
C ASP A 66 -7.78 -1.33 -8.87
N PRO A 67 -7.61 -0.11 -9.40
CA PRO A 67 -7.59 0.14 -10.84
C PRO A 67 -6.36 -0.46 -11.55
N TYR A 68 -5.33 -0.86 -10.81
CA TYR A 68 -4.09 -1.41 -11.33
C TYR A 68 -3.99 -2.94 -11.15
N TYR A 69 -4.84 -3.54 -10.33
CA TYR A 69 -4.86 -4.98 -10.15
C TYR A 69 -5.65 -5.66 -11.28
N ASN A 70 -5.13 -6.78 -11.82
CA ASN A 70 -5.83 -7.49 -12.88
C ASN A 70 -7.08 -8.18 -12.29
N PRO A 71 -8.30 -7.88 -12.78
CA PRO A 71 -9.53 -8.45 -12.24
C PRO A 71 -9.67 -9.97 -12.45
N ASN A 72 -8.84 -10.56 -13.32
CA ASN A 72 -8.82 -12.01 -13.56
C ASN A 72 -7.91 -12.78 -12.60
N LEU A 73 -7.22 -12.11 -11.66
CA LEU A 73 -6.33 -12.73 -10.69
C LEU A 73 -6.99 -12.83 -9.31
N THR A 74 -6.62 -13.87 -8.54
CA THR A 74 -7.09 -14.07 -7.18
C THR A 74 -6.68 -12.94 -6.25
N ARG A 75 -7.54 -12.61 -5.29
CA ARG A 75 -7.23 -11.67 -4.20
C ARG A 75 -7.03 -12.35 -2.86
N ALA A 76 -7.18 -13.67 -2.82
CA ALA A 76 -7.09 -14.48 -1.61
C ALA A 76 -5.69 -15.06 -1.37
N ALA A 77 -4.81 -15.02 -2.37
CA ALA A 77 -3.45 -15.53 -2.30
C ALA A 77 -2.47 -14.60 -3.03
N GLU A 78 -1.19 -14.68 -2.65
CA GLU A 78 -0.10 -13.87 -3.22
C GLU A 78 0.59 -14.57 -4.42
N ASP A 79 -0.09 -15.50 -5.09
CA ASP A 79 0.48 -16.36 -6.13
C ASP A 79 0.08 -15.97 -7.56
N CYS A 80 -0.72 -14.91 -7.73
CA CYS A 80 -1.25 -14.48 -9.02
C CYS A 80 -1.99 -15.59 -9.79
N SER A 81 -2.59 -16.56 -9.08
CA SER A 81 -3.48 -17.54 -9.71
C SER A 81 -4.75 -16.90 -10.25
N LEU A 82 -5.47 -17.59 -11.14
CA LEU A 82 -6.71 -17.07 -11.71
C LEU A 82 -7.81 -16.97 -10.65
N ASN A 83 -8.63 -15.94 -10.77
CA ASN A 83 -9.86 -15.85 -9.99
C ASN A 83 -10.87 -16.89 -10.51
N MET A 84 -11.25 -17.84 -9.65
CA MET A 84 -12.15 -18.95 -9.96
C MET A 84 -13.56 -18.78 -9.34
N GLU A 85 -13.82 -17.62 -8.73
CA GLU A 85 -15.13 -17.23 -8.15
C GLU A 85 -16.11 -16.68 -9.20
#